data_AF-A0A7W7WR72-F1
#
_entry.id   AF-A0A7W7WR72-F1
#
_cell.length_a   1.000
_cell.length_b   1.000
_cell.length_c   1.000
_cell.angle_alpha   90.00
_cell.angle_beta   90.00
_cell.angle_gamma   90.00
#
_symmetry.space_group_name_H-M   'P 1'
#
loop_
_entity.id
_entity.type
_entity.pdbx_description
1 polymer ?
#
loop_
_entity_poly.entity_id
_entity_poly.type
_entity_poly.pdbx_seq_one_letter_code
_entity_poly.pdbx_strand_id
1 'polypeptide(L)'
;MSGTGPMTPLPARSRNEAQLHLELLACPTCGEAGLELDQHALLLIDGQPIDCYAGQCAGCGVGREFRYAIAPDGEAQPEAFGGDTPSRLVDAGEWLWVADRIVAGLTVWLGEDVEEDPTETAEEFALASAAMDEVLKFVPAGAATPPPTAFWTERGREMWEEAPERFDAPRLAAVRDDYRMWAERLDANGTLSSTPIPAAEAVPVAAPFAAQSPEQRPSPVVPTSTPAEAGRTDGLPAAESSDHLSARSTEEAMMFLRLNPCGCGSNEFPPSSATSRLPDAHLTRYEGNCVDCGRSRSYTFRLPANPASGPGTRFGPAGRPSTIIDPGEWLAVARGSEAEAAQSAMDHPAEREHVQDLLRLAAEAISEVLNFLPPGASAVPPEASWTPEGRAVRNLVADEAFDVVWLSAERTRLLDAAHAGLVGDRFAQPDSTPASDRTGVANGDRTENGVADGDRTENGDRRA
;
A
#
# COMPACT_ATOMS: atom_id res chain seq x y z
N MET A 1 36.89 24.21 20.09
CA MET A 1 36.40 25.37 19.31
C MET A 1 37.30 25.50 18.09
N SER A 2 36.98 24.78 17.03
CA SER A 2 37.82 24.72 15.83
C SER A 2 36.94 24.90 14.60
N GLY A 3 37.14 26.03 13.91
CA GLY A 3 36.93 26.12 12.46
C GLY A 3 35.54 26.47 11.93
N THR A 4 34.83 27.47 12.46
CA THR A 4 33.72 28.10 11.75
C THR A 4 34.25 29.10 10.73
N GLY A 5 34.69 28.60 9.57
CA GLY A 5 34.61 29.42 8.35
C GLY A 5 33.15 29.88 8.16
N PRO A 6 32.89 31.02 7.48
CA PRO A 6 31.53 31.45 7.25
C PRO A 6 30.78 30.35 6.50
N MET A 7 29.82 29.70 7.18
CA MET A 7 28.91 28.78 6.51
C MET A 7 27.96 29.62 5.66
N THR A 8 28.10 29.48 4.35
CA THR A 8 27.20 30.06 3.37
C THR A 8 25.78 29.56 3.65
N PRO A 9 24.80 30.44 3.87
CA PRO A 9 23.42 30.03 4.06
C PRO A 9 22.91 29.25 2.84
N LEU A 10 22.18 28.16 3.11
CA LEU A 10 21.53 27.36 2.09
C LEU A 10 20.25 28.07 1.60
N PRO A 11 19.96 28.07 0.30
CA PRO A 11 18.75 28.71 -0.22
C PRO A 11 17.53 27.83 0.09
N ALA A 12 16.61 28.32 0.92
CA ALA A 12 15.32 27.68 1.18
C ALA A 12 14.18 28.54 0.63
N ARG A 13 13.16 27.91 0.07
CA ARG A 13 11.97 28.56 -0.48
C ARG A 13 10.94 28.83 0.59
N SER A 14 10.94 28.10 1.70
CA SER A 14 10.11 28.37 2.88
C SER A 14 10.78 27.87 4.16
N ARG A 15 10.22 28.25 5.31
CA ARG A 15 10.66 27.72 6.61
C ARG A 15 10.37 26.22 6.75
N ASN A 16 9.25 25.73 6.22
CA ASN A 16 8.88 24.32 6.30
C ASN A 16 9.85 23.45 5.49
N GLU A 17 10.30 23.91 4.32
CA GLU A 17 11.35 23.19 3.57
C GLU A 17 12.69 23.20 4.32
N ALA A 18 13.07 24.33 4.94
CA ALA A 18 14.29 24.37 5.75
C ALA A 18 14.21 23.39 6.94
N GLN A 19 13.05 23.32 7.61
CA GLN A 19 12.82 22.41 8.72
C GLN A 19 12.83 20.94 8.26
N LEU A 20 12.12 20.61 7.19
CA LEU A 20 12.13 19.26 6.63
C LEU A 20 13.55 18.82 6.23
N HIS A 21 14.33 19.71 5.60
CA HIS A 21 15.71 19.42 5.27
C HIS A 21 16.55 19.11 6.53
N LEU A 22 16.33 19.78 7.66
CA LEU A 22 17.00 19.44 8.93
C LEU A 22 16.65 18.03 9.42
N GLU A 23 15.39 17.63 9.28
CA GLU A 23 14.90 16.30 9.68
C GLU A 23 15.50 15.19 8.80
N LEU A 24 15.68 15.45 7.50
CA LEU A 24 16.21 14.49 6.54
C LEU A 24 17.73 14.28 6.62
N LEU A 25 18.47 15.28 7.13
CA LEU A 25 19.94 15.28 7.12
C LEU A 25 20.55 14.32 8.15
N ALA A 26 21.10 13.22 7.63
CA ALA A 26 21.97 12.32 8.37
C ALA A 26 23.16 13.04 9.02
N CYS A 27 23.52 12.62 10.22
CA CYS A 27 24.69 13.12 10.91
C CYS A 27 25.96 12.63 10.20
N PRO A 28 26.88 13.51 9.80
CA PRO A 28 28.11 13.09 9.10
C PRO A 28 29.07 12.28 9.99
N THR A 29 28.83 12.25 11.30
CA THR A 29 29.66 11.49 12.26
C THR A 29 29.13 10.09 12.50
N CYS A 30 27.81 9.91 12.66
CA CYS A 30 27.21 8.62 13.04
C CYS A 30 26.13 8.11 12.08
N GLY A 31 25.79 8.83 11.02
CA GLY A 31 24.75 8.46 10.06
C GLY A 31 23.32 8.71 10.54
N GLU A 32 23.08 8.83 11.84
CA GLU A 32 21.74 9.02 12.39
C GLU A 32 21.06 10.31 11.90
N ALA A 33 19.80 10.19 11.50
CA ALA A 33 18.93 11.32 11.21
C ALA A 33 18.47 11.99 12.52
N GLY A 34 18.10 13.27 12.44
CA GLY A 34 17.58 14.02 13.57
C GLY A 34 18.58 14.98 14.23
N LEU A 35 18.01 16.08 14.71
CA LEU A 35 18.68 17.16 15.41
C LEU A 35 17.82 17.53 16.63
N GLU A 36 18.33 17.31 17.83
CA GLU A 36 17.75 17.89 19.03
C GLU A 36 18.05 19.38 19.01
N LEU A 37 17.03 20.17 18.66
CA LEU A 37 17.18 21.60 18.44
C LEU A 37 17.33 22.33 19.78
N ASP A 38 18.51 22.92 20.00
CA ASP A 38 18.80 23.72 21.19
C ASP A 38 18.43 25.19 20.99
N GLN A 39 18.63 25.71 19.78
CA GLN A 39 18.50 27.12 19.45
C GLN A 39 17.94 27.33 18.04
N HIS A 40 16.98 28.25 17.93
CA HIS A 40 16.52 28.83 16.67
C HIS A 40 16.63 30.36 16.78
N ALA A 41 17.24 31.00 15.79
CA ALA A 41 17.41 32.44 15.75
C ALA A 41 17.30 32.98 14.32
N LEU A 42 16.63 34.12 14.18
CA LEU A 42 16.62 34.90 12.94
C LEU A 42 17.74 35.94 13.00
N LEU A 43 18.71 35.84 12.10
CA LEU A 43 19.85 36.77 12.01
C LEU A 43 19.72 37.67 10.78
N LEU A 44 20.25 38.89 10.87
CA LEU A 44 20.45 39.75 9.70
C LEU A 44 21.93 39.69 9.32
N ILE A 45 22.25 39.04 8.20
CA ILE A 45 23.59 38.99 7.63
C ILE A 45 23.57 39.80 6.33
N ASP A 46 24.36 40.87 6.28
CA ASP A 46 24.38 41.82 5.14
C ASP A 46 22.99 42.34 4.74
N GLY A 47 22.10 42.49 5.73
CA GLY A 47 20.72 42.96 5.54
C GLY A 47 19.74 41.90 5.04
N GLN A 48 20.17 40.64 4.90
CA GLN A 48 19.30 39.51 4.55
C GLN A 48 18.91 38.72 5.81
N PRO A 49 17.62 38.37 5.97
CA PRO A 49 17.17 37.50 7.05
C PRO A 49 17.67 36.07 6.81
N ILE A 50 18.34 35.50 7.80
CA ILE A 50 18.89 34.14 7.81
C ILE A 50 18.32 33.39 9.00
N ASP A 51 17.57 32.33 8.74
CA ASP A 51 17.09 31.40 9.76
C ASP A 51 18.24 30.48 10.18
N CYS A 52 18.63 30.53 11.45
CA CYS A 52 19.74 29.76 12.02
C CYS A 52 19.20 28.74 13.00
N TYR A 53 19.59 27.49 12.81
CA TYR A 53 19.24 26.36 13.65
C TYR A 53 20.51 25.77 14.23
N ALA A 54 20.57 25.57 15.53
CA ALA A 54 21.68 24.90 16.19
C ALA A 54 21.15 23.89 17.20
N GLY A 55 21.81 22.74 17.25
CA GLY A 55 21.40 21.64 18.11
C GLY A 55 22.43 20.54 18.15
N GLN A 56 22.05 19.40 18.71
CA GLN A 56 22.91 18.23 18.84
C GLN A 56 22.33 17.07 18.05
N CYS A 57 23.19 16.25 17.45
CA CYS A 57 22.74 14.99 16.87
C CYS A 57 22.15 14.08 17.97
N ALA A 58 20.92 13.61 17.78
CA ALA A 58 20.25 12.73 18.75
C ALA A 58 21.02 11.42 19.04
N GLY A 59 21.80 10.93 18.08
CA GLY A 59 22.59 9.70 18.23
C GLY A 59 23.91 9.90 18.98
N CYS A 60 24.74 10.87 18.57
CA CYS A 60 26.11 11.03 19.08
C CYS A 60 26.39 12.32 19.86
N GLY A 61 25.41 13.21 19.99
CA GLY A 61 25.51 14.49 20.71
C GLY A 61 26.40 15.54 20.03
N VAL A 62 26.91 15.29 18.82
CA VAL A 62 27.75 16.27 18.13
C VAL A 62 26.92 17.51 17.78
N GLY A 63 27.43 18.69 18.14
CA GLY A 63 26.80 19.96 17.80
C GLY A 63 26.79 20.20 16.29
N ARG A 64 25.63 20.60 15.76
CA ARG A 64 25.41 20.94 14.34
C ARG A 64 24.76 22.31 14.27
N GLU A 65 25.13 23.10 13.28
CA GLU A 65 24.55 24.40 13.00
C GLU A 65 24.18 24.47 11.51
N PHE A 66 23.03 25.06 11.21
CA PHE A 66 22.49 25.23 9.87
C PHE A 66 21.98 26.64 9.69
N ARG A 67 22.15 27.18 8.48
CA ARG A 67 21.74 28.54 8.14
C ARG A 67 21.01 28.50 6.82
N TYR A 68 19.82 29.11 6.79
CA TYR A 68 18.98 29.16 5.61
C TYR A 68 18.67 30.61 5.24
N ALA A 69 18.88 30.95 3.97
CA ALA A 69 18.34 32.17 3.39
C ALA A 69 16.94 31.85 2.87
N ILE A 70 15.90 32.28 3.60
CA ILE A 70 14.51 32.07 3.20
C ILE A 70 14.15 33.07 2.09
N ALA A 71 13.56 32.58 1.01
CA ALA A 71 13.09 33.43 -0.07
C ALA A 71 11.94 34.34 0.41
N PRO A 72 11.84 35.61 -0.05
CA PRO A 72 10.83 36.56 0.45
C PRO A 72 9.37 36.12 0.25
N ASP A 73 9.11 35.34 -0.81
CA ASP A 73 7.81 34.72 -1.10
C ASP A 73 7.49 33.56 -0.14
N GLY A 74 8.51 32.90 0.39
CA GLY A 74 8.40 31.87 1.42
C GLY A 74 7.79 32.34 2.73
N GLU A 75 7.97 33.62 3.08
CA GLU A 75 7.35 34.21 4.27
C GLU A 75 5.83 34.38 4.10
N ALA A 76 5.32 34.43 2.86
CA ALA A 76 3.92 34.68 2.57
C ALA A 76 3.05 33.41 2.56
N GLN A 77 3.65 32.22 2.54
CA GLN A 77 2.94 30.93 2.49
C GLN A 77 3.45 30.00 3.61
N PRO A 78 3.06 30.25 4.88
CA PRO A 78 3.62 29.55 6.03
C PRO A 78 3.30 28.05 6.06
N GLU A 79 2.29 27.59 5.32
CA GLU A 79 1.87 26.19 5.27
C GLU A 79 2.53 25.42 4.10
N ALA A 80 3.10 26.12 3.11
CA ALA A 80 3.70 25.48 1.95
C ALA A 80 5.20 25.19 2.13
N PHE A 81 5.69 24.10 1.54
CA PHE A 81 7.12 23.81 1.46
C PHE A 81 7.87 24.77 0.51
N GLY A 82 7.19 25.38 -0.46
CA GLY A 82 7.81 26.39 -1.33
C GLY A 82 6.91 26.86 -2.47
N GLY A 83 7.44 27.77 -3.28
CA GLY A 83 6.75 28.30 -4.47
C GLY A 83 6.79 27.36 -5.69
N ASP A 84 6.58 27.92 -6.89
CA ASP A 84 6.39 27.15 -8.14
C ASP A 84 7.67 26.48 -8.67
N THR A 85 8.86 26.91 -8.23
CA THR A 85 10.13 26.33 -8.68
C THR A 85 10.51 25.13 -7.84
N PRO A 86 11.15 24.07 -8.38
CA PRO A 86 11.56 22.90 -7.62
C PRO A 86 12.54 23.22 -6.48
N SER A 87 12.58 22.33 -5.49
CA SER A 87 13.49 22.43 -4.34
C SER A 87 14.97 22.39 -4.76
N ARG A 88 15.80 23.06 -3.96
CA ARG A 88 17.27 22.97 -4.03
C ARG A 88 17.89 22.27 -2.81
N LEU A 89 17.07 21.91 -1.84
CA LEU A 89 17.50 21.29 -0.58
C LEU A 89 17.13 19.81 -0.53
N VAL A 90 15.91 19.49 -0.99
CA VAL A 90 15.34 18.14 -0.98
C VAL A 90 15.12 17.73 -2.44
N ASP A 91 15.60 16.55 -2.81
CA ASP A 91 15.52 16.09 -4.20
C ASP A 91 14.19 15.37 -4.51
N ALA A 92 13.94 15.03 -5.78
CA ALA A 92 12.66 14.43 -6.18
C ALA A 92 12.39 13.10 -5.47
N GLY A 93 13.41 12.28 -5.22
CA GLY A 93 13.25 11.00 -4.55
C GLY A 93 13.04 11.14 -3.05
N GLU A 94 13.71 12.10 -2.40
CA GLU A 94 13.44 12.40 -0.99
C GLU A 94 12.03 12.94 -0.76
N TRP A 95 11.48 13.75 -1.66
CA TRP A 95 10.08 14.19 -1.56
C TRP A 95 9.08 13.03 -1.65
N LEU A 96 9.32 12.07 -2.56
CA LEU A 96 8.49 10.87 -2.64
C LEU A 96 8.61 10.04 -1.37
N TRP A 97 9.82 9.89 -0.83
CA TRP A 97 10.04 9.20 0.45
C TRP A 97 9.32 9.89 1.62
N VAL A 98 9.28 11.23 1.66
CA VAL A 98 8.53 11.98 2.67
C VAL A 98 7.03 11.70 2.57
N ALA A 99 6.46 11.71 1.36
CA ALA A 99 5.05 11.37 1.15
C ALA A 99 4.74 9.94 1.60
N ASP A 100 5.59 8.97 1.26
CA ASP A 100 5.45 7.58 1.67
C ASP A 100 5.53 7.44 3.20
N ARG A 101 6.47 8.13 3.85
CA ARG A 101 6.65 8.06 5.31
C ARG A 101 5.43 8.59 6.07
N ILE A 102 4.84 9.70 5.60
CA ILE A 102 3.63 10.27 6.21
C ILE A 102 2.49 9.25 6.14
N VAL A 103 2.21 8.71 4.95
CA VAL A 103 1.11 7.74 4.76
C VAL A 103 1.38 6.38 5.41
N ALA A 104 2.63 5.94 5.47
CA ALA A 104 3.01 4.75 6.21
C ALA A 104 2.78 4.94 7.72
N GLY A 105 3.05 6.14 8.24
CA GLY A 105 2.68 6.54 9.60
C GLY A 105 1.20 6.31 9.85
N LEU A 106 0.34 6.90 9.03
CA LEU A 106 -1.11 6.70 9.08
C LEU A 106 -1.51 5.22 9.06
N THR A 107 -0.85 4.39 8.25
CA THR A 107 -1.19 2.97 8.12
C THR A 107 -0.87 2.16 9.40
N VAL A 108 0.19 2.53 10.13
CA VAL A 108 0.52 1.92 11.43
C VAL A 108 -0.50 2.31 12.51
N TRP A 109 -1.06 3.53 12.42
CA TRP A 109 -2.02 4.06 13.40
C TRP A 109 -3.46 3.63 13.14
N LEU A 110 -3.87 3.47 11.88
CA LEU A 110 -5.19 2.95 11.48
C LEU A 110 -5.44 1.48 11.90
N GLY A 111 -4.44 0.80 12.50
CA GLY A 111 -4.56 -0.56 13.04
C GLY A 111 -4.77 -0.64 14.57
N GLU A 112 -4.50 0.41 15.34
CA GLU A 112 -4.68 0.42 16.80
C GLU A 112 -5.90 1.28 17.20
N ASP A 113 -6.59 0.94 18.30
CA ASP A 113 -7.73 1.72 18.86
C ASP A 113 -7.24 3.09 19.42
N VAL A 114 -6.65 3.95 18.59
CA VAL A 114 -6.36 5.34 18.91
C VAL A 114 -7.49 6.19 18.35
N GLU A 115 -8.21 6.90 19.22
CA GLU A 115 -9.17 7.95 18.85
C GLU A 115 -8.39 9.14 18.24
N GLU A 116 -7.78 8.96 17.07
CA GLU A 116 -7.16 10.08 16.36
C GLU A 116 -8.24 11.06 15.92
N ASP A 117 -7.90 12.35 16.06
CA ASP A 117 -8.72 13.43 15.54
C ASP A 117 -8.71 13.31 14.01
N PRO A 118 -9.87 13.11 13.35
CA PRO A 118 -9.94 13.08 11.89
C PRO A 118 -9.29 14.31 11.23
N THR A 119 -9.23 15.42 11.96
CA THR A 119 -8.52 16.65 11.55
C THR A 119 -7.02 16.43 11.42
N GLU A 120 -6.38 15.73 12.37
CA GLU A 120 -4.94 15.42 12.32
C GLU A 120 -4.63 14.49 11.15
N THR A 121 -5.43 13.44 10.95
CA THR A 121 -5.31 12.57 9.78
C THR A 121 -5.50 13.35 8.47
N ALA A 122 -6.44 14.29 8.43
CA ALA A 122 -6.66 15.15 7.25
C ALA A 122 -5.44 16.04 6.97
N GLU A 123 -4.84 16.63 8.01
CA GLU A 123 -3.62 17.43 7.92
C GLU A 123 -2.43 16.61 7.40
N GLU A 124 -2.29 15.35 7.83
CA GLU A 124 -1.25 14.45 7.33
C GLU A 124 -1.44 14.11 5.84
N PHE A 125 -2.67 13.80 5.39
CA PHE A 125 -2.94 13.61 3.97
C PHE A 125 -2.70 14.88 3.15
N ALA A 126 -3.04 16.05 3.68
CA ALA A 126 -2.75 17.33 3.05
C ALA A 126 -1.22 17.54 2.92
N LEU A 127 -0.46 17.20 3.95
CA LEU A 127 1.00 17.27 3.95
C LEU A 127 1.63 16.30 2.94
N ALA A 128 1.13 15.06 2.86
CA ALA A 128 1.56 14.07 1.87
C ALA A 128 1.25 14.53 0.43
N SER A 129 0.07 15.10 0.19
CA SER A 129 -0.25 15.73 -1.10
C SER A 129 0.71 16.88 -1.43
N ALA A 130 1.06 17.72 -0.45
CA ALA A 130 1.98 18.83 -0.67
C ALA A 130 3.39 18.32 -1.04
N ALA A 131 3.86 17.24 -0.42
CA ALA A 131 5.10 16.57 -0.80
C ALA A 131 5.05 16.03 -2.24
N MET A 132 3.92 15.45 -2.66
CA MET A 132 3.73 14.99 -4.05
C MET A 132 3.75 16.14 -5.07
N ASP A 133 3.17 17.31 -4.72
CA ASP A 133 3.30 18.51 -5.55
C ASP A 133 4.76 18.94 -5.70
N GLU A 134 5.58 18.80 -4.66
CA GLU A 134 7.02 19.10 -4.74
C GLU A 134 7.76 18.14 -5.67
N VAL A 135 7.43 16.83 -5.69
CA VAL A 135 7.98 15.87 -6.68
C VAL A 135 7.62 16.32 -8.11
N LEU A 136 6.35 16.67 -8.34
CA LEU A 136 5.86 17.07 -9.67
C LEU A 136 6.56 18.33 -10.22
N LYS A 137 7.04 19.24 -9.35
CA LYS A 137 7.82 20.42 -9.77
C LYS A 137 9.17 20.07 -10.42
N PHE A 138 9.68 18.85 -10.20
CA PHE A 138 10.90 18.36 -10.87
C PHE A 138 10.64 17.81 -12.27
N VAL A 139 9.38 17.59 -12.67
CA VAL A 139 9.02 17.13 -14.02
C VAL A 139 9.03 18.32 -14.97
N PRO A 140 9.94 18.37 -15.97
CA PRO A 140 9.94 19.46 -16.94
C PRO A 140 8.63 19.49 -17.74
N ALA A 141 8.23 20.67 -18.19
CA ALA A 141 7.02 20.81 -19.00
C ALA A 141 7.05 19.89 -20.23
N GLY A 142 6.06 19.01 -20.35
CA GLY A 142 5.92 18.04 -21.44
C GLY A 142 6.74 16.76 -21.28
N ALA A 143 7.50 16.60 -20.20
CA ALA A 143 8.14 15.35 -19.85
C ALA A 143 7.19 14.44 -19.06
N ALA A 144 7.42 13.12 -19.13
CA ALA A 144 6.68 12.14 -18.35
C ALA A 144 7.30 11.89 -16.97
N THR A 145 8.60 12.13 -16.78
CA THR A 145 9.32 11.86 -15.52
C THR A 145 10.32 12.98 -15.21
N PRO A 146 10.76 13.13 -13.96
CA PRO A 146 11.91 13.96 -13.61
C PRO A 146 13.18 13.51 -14.35
N PRO A 147 14.12 14.42 -14.68
CA PRO A 147 15.41 14.01 -15.24
C PRO A 147 16.27 13.32 -14.16
N PRO A 148 17.23 12.46 -14.52
CA PRO A 148 18.12 11.81 -13.54
C PRO A 148 18.90 12.79 -12.65
N THR A 149 19.13 14.01 -13.11
CA THR A 149 19.77 15.08 -12.31
C THR A 149 18.90 15.61 -11.18
N ALA A 150 17.62 15.22 -11.11
CA ALA A 150 16.71 15.55 -10.00
C ALA A 150 16.91 14.65 -8.77
N PHE A 151 17.83 13.69 -8.82
CA PHE A 151 18.14 12.72 -7.75
C PHE A 151 19.61 12.84 -7.35
N TRP A 152 19.95 13.86 -6.56
CA TRP A 152 21.34 14.15 -6.18
C TRP A 152 21.75 13.61 -4.81
N THR A 153 20.78 13.25 -3.96
CA THR A 153 21.04 12.57 -2.69
C THR A 153 21.16 11.07 -2.89
N GLU A 154 21.74 10.38 -1.91
CA GLU A 154 21.83 8.91 -1.92
C GLU A 154 20.44 8.28 -1.84
N ARG A 155 19.65 8.67 -0.82
CA ARG A 155 18.26 8.25 -0.63
C ARG A 155 17.40 8.51 -1.87
N GLY A 156 17.51 9.68 -2.49
CA GLY A 156 16.73 10.01 -3.68
C GLY A 156 17.07 9.14 -4.89
N ARG A 157 18.35 8.78 -5.06
CA ARG A 157 18.76 7.82 -6.10
C ARG A 157 18.28 6.41 -5.80
N GLU A 158 18.36 5.96 -4.55
CA GLU A 158 17.85 4.65 -4.14
C GLU A 158 16.35 4.51 -4.47
N MET A 159 15.54 5.51 -4.10
CA MET A 159 14.11 5.55 -4.44
C MET A 159 13.85 5.44 -5.95
N TRP A 160 14.65 6.13 -6.77
CA TRP A 160 14.55 6.07 -8.22
C TRP A 160 15.02 4.74 -8.81
N GLU A 161 16.11 4.17 -8.29
CA GLU A 161 16.68 2.91 -8.77
C GLU A 161 15.80 1.71 -8.41
N GLU A 162 15.15 1.75 -7.24
CA GLU A 162 14.22 0.72 -6.79
C GLU A 162 12.96 0.64 -7.65
N ALA A 163 12.36 1.80 -7.97
CA ALA A 163 11.05 1.86 -8.60
C ALA A 163 10.88 3.13 -9.48
N PRO A 164 11.58 3.22 -10.63
CA PRO A 164 11.60 4.43 -11.47
C PRO A 164 10.22 4.80 -12.05
N GLU A 165 9.34 3.82 -12.28
CA GLU A 165 7.97 4.01 -12.77
C GLU A 165 7.06 4.76 -11.78
N ARG A 166 7.43 4.81 -10.49
CA ARG A 166 6.71 5.62 -9.48
C ARG A 166 6.77 7.12 -9.75
N PHE A 167 7.76 7.55 -10.54
CA PHE A 167 7.99 8.95 -10.90
C PHE A 167 7.36 9.35 -12.24
N ASP A 168 6.51 8.50 -12.82
CA ASP A 168 5.65 8.89 -13.93
C ASP A 168 4.66 9.97 -13.48
N ALA A 169 4.64 11.10 -14.20
CA ALA A 169 3.90 12.29 -13.81
C ALA A 169 2.38 12.06 -13.76
N PRO A 170 1.74 11.37 -14.73
CA PRO A 170 0.36 10.92 -14.57
C PRO A 170 0.12 10.11 -13.29
N ARG A 171 1.01 9.17 -12.95
CA ARG A 171 0.89 8.38 -11.71
C ARG A 171 1.04 9.24 -10.45
N LEU A 172 2.06 10.09 -10.39
CA LEU A 172 2.29 11.02 -9.27
C LEU A 172 1.07 11.95 -9.07
N ALA A 173 0.50 12.46 -10.16
CA ALA A 173 -0.69 13.31 -10.11
C ALA A 173 -1.92 12.55 -9.58
N ALA A 174 -2.13 11.30 -10.02
CA ALA A 174 -3.22 10.47 -9.52
C ALA A 174 -3.10 10.21 -8.01
N VAL A 175 -1.92 9.79 -7.54
CA VAL A 175 -1.68 9.53 -6.10
C VAL A 175 -1.87 10.80 -5.27
N ARG A 176 -1.39 11.95 -5.76
CA ARG A 176 -1.62 13.24 -5.11
C ARG A 176 -3.12 13.55 -5.01
N ASP A 177 -3.86 13.39 -6.10
CA ASP A 177 -5.29 13.70 -6.14
C ASP A 177 -6.08 12.77 -5.19
N ASP A 178 -5.65 11.51 -5.04
CA ASP A 178 -6.19 10.61 -4.01
C ASP A 178 -5.93 11.12 -2.59
N TYR A 179 -4.71 11.59 -2.28
CA TYR A 179 -4.41 12.18 -0.96
C TYR A 179 -5.23 13.43 -0.67
N ARG A 180 -5.44 14.30 -1.66
CA ARG A 180 -6.31 15.48 -1.51
C ARG A 180 -7.76 15.10 -1.23
N MET A 181 -8.29 14.12 -1.97
CA MET A 181 -9.63 13.61 -1.76
C MET A 181 -9.80 13.09 -0.32
N TRP A 182 -8.80 12.37 0.21
CA TRP A 182 -8.83 11.89 1.60
C TRP A 182 -8.79 13.03 2.62
N ALA A 183 -7.91 14.01 2.44
CA ALA A 183 -7.85 15.19 3.29
C ALA A 183 -9.20 15.94 3.32
N GLU A 184 -9.78 16.23 2.16
CA GLU A 184 -11.08 16.91 2.04
C GLU A 184 -12.22 16.11 2.70
N ARG A 185 -12.23 14.79 2.52
CA ARG A 185 -13.25 13.91 3.08
C ARG A 185 -13.18 13.87 4.61
N LEU A 186 -11.98 13.88 5.18
CA LEU A 186 -11.80 13.84 6.63
C LEU A 186 -12.10 15.20 7.28
N ASP A 187 -11.67 16.30 6.65
CA ASP A 187 -11.94 17.67 7.11
C ASP A 187 -13.45 18.00 7.09
N ALA A 188 -14.14 17.67 5.98
CA ALA A 188 -15.58 17.91 5.86
C ALA A 188 -16.42 17.09 6.86
N ASN A 189 -15.87 15.98 7.36
CA ASN A 189 -16.53 15.07 8.28
C ASN A 189 -16.02 15.22 9.72
N GLY A 190 -15.55 16.40 10.15
CA GLY A 190 -15.19 16.73 11.55
C GLY A 190 -16.27 16.39 12.62
N THR A 191 -17.39 15.81 12.21
CA THR A 191 -18.12 14.79 12.96
C THR A 191 -18.74 13.81 11.94
N LEU A 192 -18.61 12.49 12.13
CA LEU A 192 -19.19 11.46 11.24
C LEU A 192 -20.71 11.68 11.08
N SER A 193 -21.12 12.36 10.00
CA SER A 193 -22.52 12.71 9.74
C SER A 193 -23.19 11.63 8.91
N SER A 194 -23.87 10.73 9.60
CA SER A 194 -24.81 9.76 9.04
C SER A 194 -26.08 10.47 8.54
N THR A 195 -26.17 10.79 7.25
CA THR A 195 -27.47 11.17 6.64
C THR A 195 -27.87 10.14 5.57
N PRO A 196 -28.97 9.39 5.76
CA PRO A 196 -29.37 8.32 4.86
C PRO A 196 -30.16 8.82 3.64
N ILE A 197 -29.96 8.13 2.50
CA ILE A 197 -30.75 8.21 1.27
C ILE A 197 -32.15 7.60 1.54
N PRO A 198 -33.27 8.16 1.02
CA PRO A 198 -34.61 7.68 1.35
C PRO A 198 -34.87 6.26 0.83
N ALA A 199 -35.32 5.40 1.75
CA ALA A 199 -35.57 3.98 1.56
C ALA A 199 -36.66 3.69 0.50
N ALA A 200 -36.39 2.74 -0.39
CA ALA A 200 -37.39 2.07 -1.19
C ALA A 200 -38.13 1.00 -0.35
N GLU A 201 -39.45 0.92 -0.53
CA GLU A 201 -40.40 0.15 0.29
C GLU A 201 -40.07 -1.35 0.37
N ALA A 202 -40.09 -1.87 1.61
CA ALA A 202 -39.84 -3.28 1.93
C ALA A 202 -41.09 -4.18 1.74
N VAL A 203 -40.84 -5.40 1.27
CA VAL A 203 -41.81 -6.52 1.21
C VAL A 203 -41.68 -7.36 2.50
N PRO A 204 -42.79 -7.86 3.10
CA PRO A 204 -42.71 -8.54 4.39
C PRO A 204 -42.39 -10.03 4.22
N VAL A 205 -41.46 -10.54 5.03
CA VAL A 205 -41.26 -11.99 5.25
C VAL A 205 -41.26 -12.31 6.75
N ALA A 206 -41.77 -13.50 7.05
CA ALA A 206 -42.26 -14.00 8.33
C ALA A 206 -41.18 -14.30 9.41
N ALA A 207 -41.70 -14.47 10.63
CA ALA A 207 -41.03 -14.53 11.94
C ALA A 207 -39.99 -15.66 12.16
N PRO A 208 -39.09 -15.51 13.16
CA PRO A 208 -37.79 -16.19 13.22
C PRO A 208 -37.75 -17.46 14.09
N PHE A 209 -36.69 -18.27 13.89
CA PHE A 209 -36.24 -19.30 14.84
C PHE A 209 -35.31 -18.70 15.90
N ALA A 210 -35.38 -19.25 17.11
CA ALA A 210 -34.74 -18.75 18.32
C ALA A 210 -33.20 -18.73 18.26
N ALA A 211 -32.62 -17.58 18.62
CA ALA A 211 -31.19 -17.37 18.82
C ALA A 211 -30.64 -18.12 20.05
N GLN A 212 -29.40 -18.58 19.97
CA GLN A 212 -28.64 -19.10 21.12
C GLN A 212 -28.00 -17.94 21.90
N SER A 213 -27.93 -18.09 23.23
CA SER A 213 -27.49 -17.05 24.19
C SER A 213 -26.01 -16.65 24.09
N PRO A 214 -25.62 -15.43 24.53
CA PRO A 214 -24.31 -14.83 24.26
C PRO A 214 -23.20 -15.15 25.29
N GLU A 215 -23.33 -16.18 26.12
CA GLU A 215 -22.45 -16.38 27.30
C GLU A 215 -21.16 -17.18 27.04
N GLN A 216 -20.71 -17.30 25.79
CA GLN A 216 -19.44 -17.96 25.45
C GLN A 216 -18.55 -17.04 24.58
N ARG A 217 -17.96 -16.01 25.17
CA ARG A 217 -16.88 -15.22 24.55
C ARG A 217 -15.60 -15.33 25.39
N PRO A 218 -14.50 -15.89 24.85
CA PRO A 218 -13.20 -15.77 25.49
C PRO A 218 -12.63 -14.35 25.30
N SER A 219 -11.99 -13.81 26.34
CA SER A 219 -11.25 -12.54 26.28
C SER A 219 -9.97 -12.69 25.43
N PRO A 220 -9.48 -11.60 24.80
CA PRO A 220 -8.22 -11.62 24.07
C PRO A 220 -7.05 -11.90 25.02
N VAL A 221 -6.31 -12.97 24.75
CA VAL A 221 -5.08 -13.33 25.47
C VAL A 221 -3.91 -12.67 24.75
N VAL A 222 -3.30 -11.66 25.38
CA VAL A 222 -2.00 -11.13 24.98
C VAL A 222 -0.92 -12.07 25.54
N PRO A 223 -0.15 -12.79 24.72
CA PRO A 223 0.89 -13.67 25.24
C PRO A 223 2.04 -12.82 25.79
N THR A 224 2.24 -12.88 27.11
CA THR A 224 3.41 -12.31 27.78
C THR A 224 4.59 -13.25 27.62
N SER A 225 5.55 -12.88 26.77
CA SER A 225 6.80 -13.63 26.60
C SER A 225 7.74 -13.41 27.79
N THR A 226 7.97 -14.46 28.57
CA THR A 226 9.08 -14.58 29.53
C THR A 226 10.24 -15.28 28.84
N PRO A 227 11.51 -14.88 29.02
CA PRO A 227 12.64 -15.59 28.41
C PRO A 227 12.87 -16.91 29.16
N ALA A 228 12.81 -18.04 28.44
CA ALA A 228 13.04 -19.37 29.00
C ALA A 228 14.51 -19.80 28.83
N GLU A 229 15.15 -20.08 29.95
CA GLU A 229 16.38 -20.88 30.03
C GLU A 229 16.12 -22.32 29.58
N ALA A 230 17.10 -22.88 28.86
CA ALA A 230 17.07 -24.25 28.36
C ALA A 230 17.26 -25.28 29.49
N GLY A 231 16.37 -26.28 29.58
CA GLY A 231 16.66 -27.47 30.39
C GLY A 231 15.50 -28.46 30.59
N ARG A 232 15.65 -29.63 29.93
CA ARG A 232 15.10 -30.97 30.24
C ARG A 232 13.66 -31.32 29.83
N THR A 233 13.60 -32.37 29.02
CA THR A 233 12.47 -33.28 28.79
C THR A 233 12.34 -34.28 29.95
N ASP A 234 11.14 -34.45 30.50
CA ASP A 234 10.50 -35.75 30.80
C ASP A 234 9.18 -35.57 31.60
N GLY A 235 8.09 -36.19 31.13
CA GLY A 235 6.92 -36.57 31.94
C GLY A 235 5.67 -35.67 31.87
N LEU A 236 4.79 -35.91 30.89
CA LEU A 236 3.41 -35.41 30.88
C LEU A 236 2.47 -36.41 31.57
N PRO A 237 1.51 -35.93 32.38
CA PRO A 237 0.23 -35.54 31.79
C PRO A 237 -0.10 -34.07 32.08
N ALA A 238 -0.33 -33.30 31.01
CA ALA A 238 -0.79 -31.91 31.07
C ALA A 238 -2.28 -31.87 31.44
N ALA A 239 -2.61 -31.01 32.38
CA ALA A 239 -3.92 -30.38 32.42
C ALA A 239 -4.01 -29.43 31.21
N GLU A 240 -4.99 -29.64 30.35
CA GLU A 240 -5.22 -28.90 29.12
C GLU A 240 -5.61 -27.44 29.43
N SER A 241 -4.64 -26.52 29.33
CA SER A 241 -4.95 -25.09 29.17
C SER A 241 -5.50 -24.87 27.77
N SER A 242 -6.63 -24.19 27.66
CA SER A 242 -7.39 -23.94 26.44
C SER A 242 -6.78 -22.84 25.54
N ASP A 243 -5.45 -22.73 25.46
CA ASP A 243 -4.77 -21.71 24.67
C ASP A 243 -4.57 -22.17 23.22
N HIS A 244 -5.66 -22.56 22.55
CA HIS A 244 -5.63 -22.89 21.14
C HIS A 244 -6.74 -22.16 20.38
N LEU A 245 -6.38 -21.66 19.22
CA LEU A 245 -7.29 -21.01 18.28
C LEU A 245 -8.02 -22.07 17.46
N SER A 246 -9.32 -21.92 17.22
CA SER A 246 -10.08 -22.88 16.40
C SER A 246 -10.05 -22.44 14.93
N ALA A 247 -9.22 -23.10 14.11
CA ALA A 247 -9.19 -22.88 12.67
C ALA A 247 -9.95 -23.99 11.93
N ARG A 248 -10.63 -23.63 10.85
CA ARG A 248 -11.43 -24.53 9.99
C ARG A 248 -10.59 -25.23 8.93
N SER A 249 -9.43 -24.65 8.58
CA SER A 249 -8.46 -25.19 7.63
C SER A 249 -7.03 -24.78 7.99
N THR A 250 -6.06 -25.41 7.33
CA THR A 250 -4.64 -25.02 7.45
C THR A 250 -4.41 -23.64 6.84
N GLU A 251 -5.07 -23.36 5.72
CA GLU A 251 -4.98 -22.11 4.96
C GLU A 251 -5.48 -20.93 5.80
N GLU A 252 -6.56 -21.10 6.56
CA GLU A 252 -7.06 -20.08 7.49
C GLU A 252 -6.09 -19.83 8.64
N ALA A 253 -5.51 -20.89 9.21
CA ALA A 253 -4.47 -20.74 10.24
C ALA A 253 -3.25 -19.98 9.69
N MET A 254 -2.81 -20.29 8.47
CA MET A 254 -1.71 -19.57 7.82
C MET A 254 -2.06 -18.11 7.51
N MET A 255 -3.31 -17.83 7.11
CA MET A 255 -3.76 -16.44 6.91
C MET A 255 -3.76 -15.67 8.22
N PHE A 256 -4.23 -16.27 9.32
CA PHE A 256 -4.19 -15.65 10.65
C PHE A 256 -2.75 -15.28 11.03
N LEU A 257 -1.78 -16.17 10.80
CA LEU A 257 -0.37 -15.88 11.08
C LEU A 257 0.17 -14.67 10.30
N ARG A 258 -0.28 -14.47 9.05
CA ARG A 258 0.09 -13.33 8.19
C ARG A 258 -0.54 -12.02 8.64
N LEU A 259 -1.77 -12.07 9.13
CA LEU A 259 -2.52 -10.90 9.61
C LEU A 259 -2.10 -10.42 11.01
N ASN A 260 -1.38 -11.26 11.76
CA ASN A 260 -0.94 -10.93 13.10
C ASN A 260 0.57 -10.61 13.07
N PRO A 261 1.00 -9.36 12.81
CA PRO A 261 2.41 -8.99 12.79
C PRO A 261 3.11 -9.29 14.11
N CYS A 262 4.43 -9.36 14.07
CA CYS A 262 5.24 -9.22 15.26
C CYS A 262 5.05 -7.82 15.86
N GLY A 263 5.26 -7.63 17.16
CA GLY A 263 5.22 -6.29 17.79
C GLY A 263 6.29 -5.31 17.31
N CYS A 264 7.08 -5.66 16.29
CA CYS A 264 7.95 -4.74 15.54
C CYS A 264 7.36 -4.34 14.17
N GLY A 265 6.13 -4.75 13.86
CA GLY A 265 5.44 -4.50 12.58
C GLY A 265 5.67 -5.56 11.50
N SER A 266 6.66 -6.45 11.65
CA SER A 266 6.98 -7.44 10.61
C SER A 266 5.94 -8.56 10.52
N ASN A 267 5.50 -8.84 9.29
CA ASN A 267 4.66 -9.99 8.96
C ASN A 267 5.48 -11.24 8.59
N GLU A 268 6.81 -11.11 8.45
CA GLU A 268 7.66 -12.21 8.03
C GLU A 268 7.95 -13.17 9.19
N PHE A 269 7.36 -14.36 9.06
CA PHE A 269 7.42 -15.41 10.06
C PHE A 269 7.48 -16.75 9.31
N PRO A 270 8.65 -17.41 9.24
CA PRO A 270 8.78 -18.74 8.67
C PRO A 270 8.62 -19.81 9.78
N PRO A 271 7.39 -20.26 10.11
CA PRO A 271 7.19 -21.21 11.20
C PRO A 271 7.64 -22.62 10.81
N SER A 272 8.28 -23.28 11.76
CA SER A 272 8.22 -24.74 11.86
C SER A 272 6.85 -25.15 12.40
N SER A 273 6.32 -26.29 11.94
CA SER A 273 5.04 -26.81 12.42
C SER A 273 5.17 -28.19 13.05
N ALA A 274 4.41 -28.42 14.12
CA ALA A 274 4.28 -29.72 14.78
C ALA A 274 2.80 -30.05 15.00
N THR A 275 2.35 -31.21 14.52
CA THR A 275 0.94 -31.63 14.60
C THR A 275 0.77 -32.81 15.54
N SER A 276 -0.15 -32.68 16.50
CA SER A 276 -0.61 -33.75 17.39
C SER A 276 -2.05 -34.14 17.04
N ARG A 277 -2.34 -35.45 17.04
CA ARG A 277 -3.70 -35.95 16.77
C ARG A 277 -4.51 -36.04 18.06
N LEU A 278 -5.74 -35.54 18.01
CA LEU A 278 -6.80 -35.76 18.99
C LEU A 278 -7.87 -36.69 18.39
N PRO A 279 -8.80 -37.23 19.19
CA PRO A 279 -9.86 -38.12 18.68
C PRO A 279 -10.74 -37.51 17.57
N ASP A 280 -10.96 -36.19 17.60
CA ASP A 280 -11.88 -35.45 16.71
C ASP A 280 -11.23 -34.25 15.98
N ALA A 281 -9.95 -33.99 16.24
CA ALA A 281 -9.25 -32.80 15.78
C ALA A 281 -7.73 -33.06 15.66
N HIS A 282 -7.02 -32.11 15.07
CA HIS A 282 -5.57 -32.00 15.14
C HIS A 282 -5.19 -30.72 15.89
N LEU A 283 -4.17 -30.76 16.73
CA LEU A 283 -3.51 -29.57 17.26
C LEU A 283 -2.25 -29.34 16.44
N THR A 284 -2.19 -28.24 15.69
CA THR A 284 -0.99 -27.82 14.98
C THR A 284 -0.40 -26.61 15.66
N ARG A 285 0.83 -26.74 16.15
CA ARG A 285 1.62 -25.65 16.71
C ARG A 285 2.56 -25.11 15.65
N TYR A 286 2.54 -23.81 15.43
CA TYR A 286 3.48 -23.08 14.57
C TYR A 286 4.42 -22.28 15.45
N GLU A 287 5.73 -22.47 15.27
CA GLU A 287 6.77 -21.80 16.04
C GLU A 287 7.90 -21.31 15.14
N GLY A 288 8.38 -20.11 15.39
CA GLY A 288 9.51 -19.52 14.68
C GLY A 288 9.96 -18.21 15.32
N ASN A 289 10.90 -17.54 14.67
CA ASN A 289 11.34 -16.20 15.06
C ASN A 289 10.94 -15.21 13.98
N CYS A 290 10.57 -14.00 14.37
CA CYS A 290 10.43 -12.87 13.46
C CYS A 290 11.77 -12.64 12.74
N VAL A 291 11.74 -12.48 11.41
CA VAL A 291 12.96 -12.30 10.61
C VAL A 291 13.68 -11.00 10.97
N ASP A 292 12.92 -9.94 11.26
CA ASP A 292 13.48 -8.60 11.50
C ASP A 292 14.02 -8.42 12.92
N CYS A 293 13.24 -8.75 13.95
CA CYS A 293 13.62 -8.50 15.34
C CYS A 293 14.07 -9.74 16.12
N GLY A 294 14.00 -10.94 15.52
CA GLY A 294 14.38 -12.21 16.15
C GLY A 294 13.45 -12.68 17.28
N ARG A 295 12.37 -11.94 17.60
CA ARG A 295 11.42 -12.32 18.65
C ARG A 295 10.72 -13.61 18.29
N SER A 296 10.70 -14.56 19.22
CA SER A 296 10.01 -15.84 19.04
C SER A 296 8.49 -15.65 19.09
N ARG A 297 7.77 -16.34 18.20
CA ARG A 297 6.31 -16.37 18.12
C ARG A 297 5.85 -17.83 18.07
N SER A 298 4.78 -18.14 18.80
CA SER A 298 4.19 -19.48 18.84
C SER A 298 2.67 -19.37 18.84
N TYR A 299 2.02 -20.11 17.95
CA TYR A 299 0.57 -20.19 17.85
C TYR A 299 0.14 -21.65 17.81
N THR A 300 -0.92 -22.00 18.53
CA THR A 300 -1.49 -23.36 18.51
C THR A 300 -2.90 -23.29 17.95
N PHE A 301 -3.17 -24.06 16.91
CA PHE A 301 -4.49 -24.15 16.30
C PHE A 301 -5.08 -25.53 16.49
N ARG A 302 -6.36 -25.59 16.87
CA ARG A 302 -7.21 -26.77 16.75
C ARG A 302 -7.86 -26.77 15.38
N LEU A 303 -7.50 -27.75 14.57
CA LEU A 303 -8.03 -28.02 13.24
C LEU A 303 -8.98 -29.23 13.31
N PRO A 304 -10.04 -29.31 12.49
CA PRO A 304 -10.87 -30.52 12.42
C PRO A 304 -10.06 -31.73 11.94
N ALA A 305 -10.42 -32.96 12.33
CA ALA A 305 -9.68 -34.18 11.96
C ALA A 305 -9.49 -34.37 10.45
N ASN A 306 -10.46 -33.89 9.67
CA ASN A 306 -10.37 -33.78 8.22
C ASN A 306 -10.47 -32.29 7.86
N PRO A 307 -9.36 -31.53 7.89
CA PRO A 307 -9.37 -30.15 7.41
C PRO A 307 -9.79 -30.15 5.96
N ALA A 308 -10.64 -29.19 5.58
CA ALA A 308 -11.03 -29.02 4.19
C ALA A 308 -9.75 -28.90 3.37
N SER A 309 -9.43 -29.95 2.60
CA SER A 309 -8.25 -30.01 1.75
C SER A 309 -8.77 -29.87 0.32
N GLY A 310 -8.79 -28.63 -0.17
CA GLY A 310 -9.14 -28.33 -1.55
C GLY A 310 -7.91 -27.95 -2.33
N PRO A 311 -7.78 -28.32 -3.63
CA PRO A 311 -6.86 -27.61 -4.51
C PRO A 311 -7.33 -26.16 -4.63
N GLY A 312 -6.61 -25.23 -4.01
CA GLY A 312 -6.89 -23.79 -4.10
C GLY A 312 -7.02 -23.09 -2.75
N THR A 313 -7.01 -21.76 -2.82
CA THR A 313 -7.01 -20.72 -1.78
C THR A 313 -8.22 -20.71 -0.82
N ARG A 314 -8.96 -21.81 -0.67
CA ARG A 314 -10.16 -21.83 0.18
C ARG A 314 -9.79 -21.94 1.67
N PHE A 315 -10.33 -21.02 2.47
CA PHE A 315 -10.04 -20.91 3.90
C PHE A 315 -10.97 -21.73 4.81
N GLY A 316 -12.13 -22.17 4.34
CA GLY A 316 -13.01 -22.99 5.16
C GLY A 316 -14.16 -23.63 4.40
N PRO A 317 -14.99 -24.44 5.09
CA PRO A 317 -16.24 -24.91 4.53
C PRO A 317 -17.21 -23.73 4.32
N ALA A 318 -17.85 -23.68 3.14
CA ALA A 318 -18.81 -22.64 2.80
C ALA A 318 -19.97 -22.56 3.82
N GLY A 319 -20.42 -21.33 4.11
CA GLY A 319 -21.54 -21.06 5.00
C GLY A 319 -21.23 -21.20 6.49
N ARG A 320 -19.97 -21.36 6.88
CA ARG A 320 -19.53 -21.28 8.28
C ARG A 320 -18.57 -20.11 8.41
N PRO A 321 -18.87 -19.06 9.19
CA PRO A 321 -17.93 -17.95 9.38
C PRO A 321 -16.66 -18.41 10.09
N SER A 322 -15.58 -17.66 9.87
CA SER A 322 -14.37 -17.79 10.69
C SER A 322 -14.64 -17.39 12.14
N THR A 323 -13.88 -17.98 13.06
CA THR A 323 -13.88 -17.59 14.48
C THR A 323 -12.57 -16.93 14.92
N ILE A 324 -11.62 -16.78 13.99
CA ILE A 324 -10.28 -16.26 14.27
C ILE A 324 -9.88 -15.08 13.38
N ILE A 325 -10.56 -14.89 12.25
CA ILE A 325 -10.40 -13.74 11.35
C ILE A 325 -11.79 -13.19 11.09
N ASP A 326 -12.02 -11.91 11.34
CA ASP A 326 -13.33 -11.29 11.18
C ASP A 326 -13.60 -10.79 9.74
N PRO A 327 -14.82 -10.36 9.38
CA PRO A 327 -15.14 -9.93 8.02
C PRO A 327 -14.41 -8.65 7.58
N GLY A 328 -14.02 -7.77 8.51
CA GLY A 328 -13.22 -6.60 8.19
C GLY A 328 -11.79 -6.98 7.81
N GLU A 329 -11.18 -7.90 8.57
CA GLU A 329 -9.86 -8.44 8.24
C GLU A 329 -9.88 -9.21 6.90
N TRP A 330 -10.92 -10.03 6.63
CA TRP A 330 -11.07 -10.69 5.33
C TRP A 330 -11.23 -9.69 4.18
N LEU A 331 -11.93 -8.58 4.39
CA LEU A 331 -12.04 -7.52 3.39
C LEU A 331 -10.69 -6.83 3.13
N ALA A 332 -9.86 -6.66 4.16
CA ALA A 332 -8.49 -6.17 4.00
C ALA A 332 -7.62 -7.14 3.19
N VAL A 333 -7.72 -8.46 3.46
CA VAL A 333 -7.04 -9.49 2.63
C VAL A 333 -7.46 -9.37 1.17
N ALA A 334 -8.75 -9.19 0.90
CA ALA A 334 -9.26 -9.06 -0.46
C ALA A 334 -8.66 -7.85 -1.19
N ARG A 335 -8.72 -6.66 -0.56
CA ARG A 335 -8.20 -5.43 -1.14
C ARG A 335 -6.68 -5.43 -1.30
N GLY A 336 -5.96 -5.93 -0.30
CA GLY A 336 -4.50 -6.05 -0.35
C GLY A 336 -4.06 -6.97 -1.49
N SER A 337 -4.71 -8.13 -1.64
CA SER A 337 -4.41 -9.07 -2.72
C SER A 337 -4.73 -8.49 -4.10
N GLU A 338 -5.80 -7.72 -4.26
CA GLU A 338 -6.10 -7.03 -5.52
C GLU A 338 -5.07 -5.94 -5.83
N ALA A 339 -4.67 -5.13 -4.85
CA ALA A 339 -3.65 -4.10 -5.04
C ALA A 339 -2.30 -4.70 -5.45
N GLU A 340 -1.89 -5.80 -4.80
CA GLU A 340 -0.68 -6.55 -5.15
C GLU A 340 -0.79 -7.16 -6.56
N ALA A 341 -1.97 -7.64 -6.95
CA ALA A 341 -2.20 -8.16 -8.30
C ALA A 341 -2.05 -7.06 -9.36
N ALA A 342 -2.59 -5.86 -9.10
CA ALA A 342 -2.46 -4.72 -9.99
C ALA A 342 -1.00 -4.28 -10.12
N GLN A 343 -0.27 -4.19 -9.00
CA GLN A 343 1.15 -3.84 -8.99
C GLN A 343 2.00 -4.89 -9.72
N SER A 344 1.81 -6.17 -9.42
CA SER A 344 2.50 -7.29 -10.10
C SER A 344 2.22 -7.34 -11.60
N ALA A 345 1.00 -7.00 -12.04
CA ALA A 345 0.67 -6.94 -13.45
C ALA A 345 1.41 -5.82 -14.20
N MET A 346 1.74 -4.73 -13.49
CA MET A 346 2.55 -3.63 -14.03
C MET A 346 4.03 -3.99 -14.08
N ASP A 347 4.56 -4.55 -12.99
CA ASP A 347 6.01 -4.79 -12.82
C ASP A 347 6.49 -6.04 -13.56
N HIS A 348 5.66 -7.09 -13.54
CA HIS A 348 6.01 -8.42 -14.03
C HIS A 348 4.89 -8.97 -14.93
N PRO A 349 4.64 -8.36 -16.11
CA PRO A 349 3.53 -8.77 -16.99
C PRO A 349 3.65 -10.20 -17.53
N ALA A 350 4.84 -10.82 -17.41
CA ALA A 350 5.07 -12.22 -17.73
C ALA A 350 4.57 -13.18 -16.63
N GLU A 351 4.44 -12.73 -15.38
CA GLU A 351 4.02 -13.53 -14.22
C GLU A 351 2.49 -13.57 -14.07
N ARG A 352 1.79 -13.85 -15.19
CA ARG A 352 0.33 -13.89 -15.23
C ARG A 352 -0.28 -14.86 -14.22
N GLU A 353 0.39 -15.98 -13.97
CA GLU A 353 -0.07 -16.98 -13.00
C GLU A 353 -0.13 -16.40 -11.58
N HIS A 354 0.88 -15.62 -11.19
CA HIS A 354 0.91 -14.97 -9.87
C HIS A 354 -0.22 -13.94 -9.72
N VAL A 355 -0.43 -13.09 -10.72
CA VAL A 355 -1.55 -12.13 -10.76
C VAL A 355 -2.91 -12.85 -10.64
N GLN A 356 -3.07 -13.97 -11.34
CA GLN A 356 -4.30 -14.77 -11.26
C GLN A 356 -4.51 -15.38 -9.87
N ASP A 357 -3.44 -15.86 -9.23
CA ASP A 357 -3.52 -16.43 -7.89
C ASP A 357 -3.89 -15.38 -6.84
N LEU A 358 -3.36 -14.16 -6.96
CA LEU A 358 -3.74 -13.03 -6.12
C LEU A 358 -5.21 -12.63 -6.30
N LEU A 359 -5.72 -12.59 -7.55
CA LEU A 359 -7.14 -12.32 -7.80
C LEU A 359 -8.07 -13.43 -7.29
N ARG A 360 -7.65 -14.70 -7.38
CA ARG A 360 -8.39 -15.84 -6.78
C ARG A 360 -8.39 -15.74 -5.26
N LEU A 361 -7.25 -15.39 -4.66
CA LEU A 361 -7.11 -15.15 -3.23
C LEU A 361 -8.07 -14.05 -2.77
N ALA A 362 -8.13 -12.93 -3.50
CA ALA A 362 -9.04 -11.84 -3.21
C ALA A 362 -10.52 -12.29 -3.23
N ALA A 363 -10.91 -13.05 -4.26
CA ALA A 363 -12.27 -13.57 -4.39
C ALA A 363 -12.66 -14.57 -3.28
N GLU A 364 -11.75 -15.44 -2.85
CA GLU A 364 -11.98 -16.36 -1.74
C GLU A 364 -12.08 -15.59 -0.41
N ALA A 365 -11.29 -14.52 -0.21
CA ALA A 365 -11.43 -13.64 0.94
C ALA A 365 -12.80 -12.95 0.99
N ILE A 366 -13.31 -12.43 -0.14
CA ILE A 366 -14.70 -11.92 -0.22
C ILE A 366 -15.73 -13.03 0.09
N SER A 367 -15.46 -14.27 -0.31
CA SER A 367 -16.33 -15.40 0.04
C SER A 367 -16.36 -15.68 1.53
N GLU A 368 -15.26 -15.46 2.25
CA GLU A 368 -15.22 -15.53 3.71
C GLU A 368 -16.00 -14.39 4.37
N VAL A 369 -15.95 -13.17 3.83
CA VAL A 369 -16.82 -12.06 4.29
C VAL A 369 -18.30 -12.46 4.16
N LEU A 370 -18.69 -13.05 3.03
CA LEU A 370 -20.07 -13.52 2.79
C LEU A 370 -20.52 -14.61 3.79
N ASN A 371 -19.60 -15.39 4.36
CA ASN A 371 -19.95 -16.39 5.38
C ASN A 371 -20.42 -15.75 6.70
N PHE A 372 -20.18 -14.45 6.92
CA PHE A 372 -20.68 -13.69 8.07
C PHE A 372 -22.09 -13.14 7.91
N LEU A 373 -22.69 -13.27 6.72
CA LEU A 373 -24.04 -12.78 6.46
C LEU A 373 -25.09 -13.66 7.17
N PRO A 374 -25.88 -13.13 8.12
CA PRO A 374 -26.97 -13.89 8.71
C PRO A 374 -28.02 -14.29 7.65
N PRO A 375 -28.74 -15.41 7.81
CA PRO A 375 -29.78 -15.80 6.87
C PRO A 375 -30.82 -14.69 6.66
N GLY A 376 -30.98 -14.26 5.40
CA GLY A 376 -31.93 -13.21 5.02
C GLY A 376 -31.47 -11.78 5.27
N ALA A 377 -30.27 -11.56 5.81
CA ALA A 377 -29.69 -10.23 5.91
C ALA A 377 -29.22 -9.71 4.54
N SER A 378 -29.31 -8.40 4.33
CA SER A 378 -28.76 -7.74 3.14
C SER A 378 -27.31 -7.29 3.31
N ALA A 379 -26.80 -7.20 4.54
CA ALA A 379 -25.43 -6.80 4.81
C ALA A 379 -24.84 -7.54 6.02
N VAL A 380 -23.51 -7.62 6.08
CA VAL A 380 -22.79 -8.16 7.25
C VAL A 380 -22.98 -7.21 8.44
N PRO A 381 -23.46 -7.69 9.60
CA PRO A 381 -23.77 -6.82 10.73
C PRO A 381 -22.51 -6.17 11.35
N PRO A 382 -22.56 -4.91 11.83
CA PRO A 382 -21.46 -4.20 12.51
C PRO A 382 -20.69 -5.03 13.53
N GLU A 383 -21.42 -5.72 14.39
CA GLU A 383 -20.86 -6.52 15.47
C GLU A 383 -20.10 -7.77 15.01
N ALA A 384 -20.17 -8.13 13.72
CA ALA A 384 -19.34 -9.18 13.17
C ALA A 384 -17.89 -8.74 12.96
N SER A 385 -17.57 -7.45 12.91
CA SER A 385 -16.19 -6.96 12.95
C SER A 385 -15.75 -6.82 14.42
N TRP A 386 -15.26 -7.90 15.03
CA TRP A 386 -14.96 -7.93 16.47
C TRP A 386 -13.50 -7.66 16.82
N THR A 387 -12.58 -7.72 15.87
CA THR A 387 -11.18 -7.32 16.05
C THR A 387 -11.04 -5.80 15.91
N PRO A 388 -10.08 -5.16 16.58
CA PRO A 388 -9.74 -3.76 16.33
C PRO A 388 -9.49 -3.46 14.86
N GLU A 389 -8.67 -4.29 14.21
CA GLU A 389 -8.25 -4.16 12.82
C GLU A 389 -9.44 -4.28 11.86
N GLY A 390 -10.30 -5.27 12.09
CA GLY A 390 -11.53 -5.46 11.30
C GLY A 390 -12.54 -4.33 11.46
N ARG A 391 -12.65 -3.73 12.65
CA ARG A 391 -13.48 -2.53 12.86
C ARG A 391 -12.90 -1.33 12.13
N ALA A 392 -11.58 -1.14 12.18
CA ALA A 392 -10.92 -0.03 11.50
C ALA A 392 -11.16 -0.11 9.98
N VAL A 393 -10.96 -1.27 9.36
CA VAL A 393 -11.27 -1.49 7.94
C VAL A 393 -12.72 -1.16 7.64
N ARG A 394 -13.65 -1.61 8.49
CA ARG A 394 -15.07 -1.32 8.32
C ARG A 394 -15.37 0.17 8.34
N ASN A 395 -14.77 0.91 9.27
CA ASN A 395 -15.00 2.35 9.41
C ASN A 395 -14.39 3.16 8.25
N LEU A 396 -13.35 2.64 7.60
CA LEU A 396 -12.67 3.29 6.47
C LEU A 396 -13.43 3.13 5.14
N VAL A 397 -14.13 2.01 4.96
CA VAL A 397 -14.85 1.73 3.71
C VAL A 397 -16.31 2.19 3.80
N ALA A 398 -16.94 2.35 2.64
CA ALA A 398 -18.37 2.65 2.59
C ALA A 398 -19.18 1.42 3.07
N ASP A 399 -20.29 1.63 3.76
CA ASP A 399 -21.13 0.54 4.31
C ASP A 399 -21.58 -0.45 3.23
N GLU A 400 -21.72 0.02 1.98
CA GLU A 400 -22.05 -0.81 0.82
C GLU A 400 -21.01 -1.91 0.58
N ALA A 401 -19.77 -1.76 1.02
CA ALA A 401 -18.73 -2.79 0.89
C ALA A 401 -19.04 -4.06 1.72
N PHE A 402 -19.99 -3.99 2.66
CA PHE A 402 -20.48 -5.14 3.43
C PHE A 402 -21.88 -5.60 3.00
N ASP A 403 -22.45 -5.00 1.95
CA ASP A 403 -23.73 -5.40 1.37
C ASP A 403 -23.58 -6.67 0.51
N VAL A 404 -24.55 -7.58 0.59
CA VAL A 404 -24.55 -8.88 -0.11
C VAL A 404 -24.51 -8.71 -1.62
N VAL A 405 -25.17 -7.67 -2.17
CA VAL A 405 -25.19 -7.39 -3.61
C VAL A 405 -23.81 -6.95 -4.04
N TRP A 406 -23.19 -6.03 -3.30
CA TRP A 406 -21.83 -5.57 -3.59
C TRP A 406 -20.82 -6.70 -3.47
N LEU A 407 -20.78 -7.41 -2.34
CA LEU A 407 -19.85 -8.51 -2.10
C LEU A 407 -19.97 -9.63 -3.15
N SER A 408 -21.20 -9.96 -3.57
CA SER A 408 -21.42 -10.97 -4.61
C SER A 408 -20.97 -10.50 -5.98
N ALA A 409 -21.23 -9.24 -6.33
CA ALA A 409 -20.78 -8.63 -7.58
C ALA A 409 -19.24 -8.56 -7.62
N GLU A 410 -18.63 -8.14 -6.52
CA GLU A 410 -17.20 -7.98 -6.40
C GLU A 410 -16.45 -9.30 -6.50
N ARG A 411 -16.92 -10.33 -5.77
CA ARG A 411 -16.39 -11.69 -5.92
C ARG A 411 -16.44 -12.16 -7.38
N THR A 412 -17.56 -11.90 -8.06
CA THR A 412 -17.74 -12.30 -9.46
C THR A 412 -16.76 -11.57 -10.37
N ARG A 413 -16.59 -10.25 -10.19
CA ARG A 413 -15.63 -9.43 -10.94
C ARG A 413 -14.20 -9.96 -10.77
N LEU A 414 -13.78 -10.27 -9.55
CA LEU A 414 -12.43 -10.78 -9.26
C LEU A 414 -12.18 -12.16 -9.91
N LEU A 415 -13.16 -13.07 -9.84
CA LEU A 415 -13.07 -14.37 -10.52
C LEU A 415 -13.04 -14.23 -12.04
N ASP A 416 -13.86 -13.35 -12.61
CA ASP A 416 -13.85 -13.08 -14.05
C ASP A 416 -12.52 -12.47 -14.49
N ALA A 417 -11.93 -11.56 -13.71
CA ALA A 417 -10.60 -11.02 -13.98
C ALA A 417 -9.51 -12.10 -13.91
N ALA A 418 -9.54 -12.97 -12.91
CA ALA A 418 -8.62 -14.11 -12.78
C ALA A 418 -8.74 -15.09 -13.96
N HIS A 419 -9.94 -15.28 -14.51
CA HIS A 419 -10.14 -16.12 -15.70
C HIS A 419 -9.80 -15.42 -17.01
N ALA A 420 -10.05 -14.12 -17.14
CA ALA A 420 -9.80 -13.35 -18.37
C ALA A 420 -8.31 -13.38 -18.77
N GLY A 421 -7.41 -13.43 -17.78
CA GLY A 421 -5.98 -13.66 -17.99
C GLY A 421 -5.61 -14.97 -18.70
N LEU A 422 -6.53 -15.96 -18.75
CA LEU A 422 -6.35 -17.23 -19.47
C LEU A 422 -6.83 -17.15 -20.94
N VAL A 423 -7.61 -16.14 -21.31
CA VAL A 423 -8.23 -16.05 -22.65
C VAL A 423 -7.28 -15.41 -23.69
N GLY A 424 -6.16 -14.83 -23.22
CA GLY A 424 -5.13 -14.20 -24.07
C GLY A 424 -4.38 -15.16 -25.01
N ASP A 425 -4.42 -16.48 -24.78
CA ASP A 425 -3.71 -17.46 -25.62
C ASP A 425 -4.52 -17.95 -26.83
N ARG A 426 -5.78 -17.52 -27.01
CA ARG A 426 -6.55 -17.90 -28.21
C ARG A 426 -6.22 -17.09 -29.47
N PHE A 427 -5.35 -16.09 -29.36
CA PHE A 427 -4.98 -15.21 -30.49
C PHE A 427 -3.48 -15.06 -30.74
N ALA A 428 -2.61 -15.78 -30.02
CA ALA A 428 -1.16 -15.77 -30.23
C ALA A 428 -0.65 -17.00 -31.03
N GLN A 429 -1.11 -17.10 -32.29
CA GLN A 429 -0.41 -17.61 -33.50
C GLN A 429 0.02 -19.11 -33.60
N PRO A 430 0.03 -19.73 -34.82
CA PRO A 430 0.57 -19.14 -36.05
C PRO A 430 -0.25 -19.35 -37.32
N ASP A 431 -0.41 -18.28 -38.12
CA ASP A 431 -0.43 -18.44 -39.57
C ASP A 431 0.86 -17.82 -40.12
N SER A 432 1.82 -18.71 -40.29
CA SER A 432 2.99 -18.54 -41.12
C SER A 432 2.59 -18.14 -42.54
N THR A 433 2.94 -16.91 -42.92
CA THR A 433 3.08 -16.54 -44.33
C THR A 433 4.18 -17.42 -44.95
N PRO A 434 3.95 -18.13 -46.07
CA PRO A 434 5.05 -18.72 -46.80
C PRO A 434 5.75 -17.63 -47.60
N ALA A 435 7.07 -17.57 -47.41
CA ALA A 435 7.98 -16.81 -48.24
C ALA A 435 7.88 -17.26 -49.71
N SER A 436 7.81 -16.28 -50.59
CA SER A 436 8.21 -16.37 -51.99
C SER A 436 9.68 -16.80 -52.12
N ASP A 437 9.99 -17.85 -52.89
CA ASP A 437 10.82 -17.69 -54.11
C ASP A 437 10.89 -18.94 -55.02
N ARG A 438 10.83 -18.67 -56.33
CA ARG A 438 11.43 -19.38 -57.50
C ARG A 438 11.01 -20.80 -57.92
N THR A 439 10.25 -20.89 -59.01
CA THR A 439 10.72 -21.15 -60.41
C THR A 439 9.58 -21.73 -61.26
N GLY A 440 9.33 -21.14 -62.44
CA GLY A 440 8.31 -21.66 -63.36
C GLY A 440 8.17 -20.81 -64.62
N VAL A 441 9.01 -21.10 -65.61
CA VAL A 441 9.05 -20.57 -66.97
C VAL A 441 7.75 -20.88 -67.74
N ALA A 442 7.15 -19.89 -68.40
CA ALA A 442 6.43 -20.09 -69.68
C ALA A 442 6.17 -18.76 -70.41
N ASN A 443 6.28 -18.84 -71.74
CA ASN A 443 6.38 -17.79 -72.75
C ASN A 443 5.08 -17.06 -73.14
N GLY A 444 5.28 -15.86 -73.71
CA GLY A 444 4.52 -15.30 -74.84
C GLY A 444 3.70 -14.05 -74.51
N ASP A 445 3.49 -13.05 -75.37
CA ASP A 445 4.05 -12.54 -76.63
C ASP A 445 3.29 -11.20 -76.89
N ARG A 446 3.79 -10.34 -77.79
CA ARG A 446 3.16 -9.15 -78.42
C ARG A 446 3.02 -7.82 -77.66
N THR A 447 3.82 -6.79 -78.02
CA THR A 447 3.57 -5.66 -78.99
C THR A 447 2.47 -4.71 -78.51
N GLU A 448 2.61 -3.38 -78.44
CA GLU A 448 2.97 -2.47 -79.53
C GLU A 448 3.07 -1.00 -79.02
N ASN A 449 4.03 -0.24 -79.57
CA ASN A 449 4.06 1.18 -79.95
C ASN A 449 3.23 2.28 -79.24
N GLY A 450 3.89 3.41 -78.95
CA GLY A 450 3.25 4.72 -78.75
C GLY A 450 4.24 5.85 -78.45
N VAL A 451 4.74 6.50 -79.50
CA VAL A 451 5.65 7.66 -79.53
C VAL A 451 4.88 8.98 -79.44
N ALA A 452 5.56 10.02 -78.92
CA ALA A 452 5.47 11.48 -79.19
C ALA A 452 5.15 12.31 -77.92
N ASP A 453 6.00 13.20 -77.38
CA ASP A 453 6.87 14.28 -77.90
C ASP A 453 6.21 15.67 -77.84
N GLY A 454 6.99 16.69 -77.44
CA GLY A 454 6.64 18.11 -77.28
C GLY A 454 6.39 18.52 -75.82
N ASP A 455 7.35 19.03 -75.05
CA ASP A 455 8.20 20.23 -75.17
C ASP A 455 7.45 21.57 -75.14
N ARG A 456 8.10 22.52 -74.43
CA ARG A 456 7.94 23.98 -74.36
C ARG A 456 7.10 24.67 -73.29
N THR A 457 7.86 25.32 -72.38
CA THR A 457 7.84 26.75 -71.98
C THR A 457 6.56 27.29 -71.31
N GLU A 458 6.56 28.18 -70.31
CA GLU A 458 7.48 29.24 -69.93
C GLU A 458 6.96 29.86 -68.60
N ASN A 459 7.88 30.45 -67.83
CA ASN A 459 7.75 31.70 -67.05
C ASN A 459 6.66 31.94 -65.99
N GLY A 460 7.13 32.60 -64.91
CA GLY A 460 6.40 33.63 -64.18
C GLY A 460 6.06 33.23 -62.75
N ASP A 461 6.96 33.34 -61.77
CA ASP A 461 7.39 34.57 -61.09
C ASP A 461 6.29 35.21 -60.21
N ARG A 462 6.54 35.14 -58.89
CA ARG A 462 6.26 36.12 -57.82
C ARG A 462 4.87 36.32 -57.19
N ARG A 463 4.97 36.23 -55.85
CA ARG A 463 4.37 37.05 -54.76
C ARG A 463 2.90 36.73 -54.42
N ALA A 464 2.48 36.73 -53.16
CA ALA A 464 3.08 37.18 -51.90
C ALA A 464 2.67 36.24 -50.77
#